data_AF-A0A2S8G039-F1
#
_entry.id   AF-A0A2S8G039-F1
#
_cell.length_a   1.000
_cell.length_b   1.000
_cell.length_c   1.000
_cell.angle_alpha   90.00
_cell.angle_beta   90.00
_cell.angle_gamma   90.00
#
_symmetry.space_group_name_H-M   'P 1'
#
loop_
_entity.id
_entity.type
_entity.pdbx_description
1 polymer ?
#
loop_
_entity_poly.entity_id
_entity_poly.type
_entity_poly.pdbx_seq_one_letter_code
_entity_poly.pdbx_strand_id
1 'polypeptide(L)'
;MAATTIVFYGIRFEVTEDDITALESRTHPKILAAKEVGLEYYWGNFDSPDEEYVMFIGKLIGKIGVEDHREFQFKATEITEIEKLVSDRLRQVGIVEKSCLHFKYQPDQ
;
A
#
# COMPACT_ATOMS: atom_id res chain seq x y z
N MET A 1 9.46 9.99 -12.20
CA MET A 1 8.07 10.19 -11.71
C MET A 1 8.15 11.18 -10.56
N ALA A 2 7.50 12.35 -10.61
CA ALA A 2 7.72 13.36 -9.56
C ALA A 2 7.56 12.79 -8.15
N ALA A 3 8.45 13.22 -7.24
CA ALA A 3 8.47 12.71 -5.88
C ALA A 3 7.10 12.84 -5.19
N THR A 4 6.67 11.77 -4.52
CA THR A 4 5.33 11.67 -3.93
C THR A 4 5.35 10.90 -2.63
N THR A 5 4.47 11.22 -1.69
CA THR A 5 4.25 10.44 -0.47
C THR A 5 3.01 9.60 -0.62
N ILE A 6 3.20 8.29 -0.57
CA ILE A 6 2.10 7.33 -0.58
C ILE A 6 1.47 7.27 0.81
N VAL A 7 0.16 7.51 0.87
CA VAL A 7 -0.65 7.39 2.09
C VAL A 7 -1.53 6.16 1.96
N PHE A 8 -1.36 5.19 2.85
CA PHE A 8 -1.96 3.87 2.71
C PHE A 8 -2.38 3.32 4.07
N TYR A 9 -3.59 2.77 4.19
CA TYR A 9 -3.99 2.04 5.39
C TYR A 9 -3.97 0.53 5.13
N GLY A 10 -3.15 -0.20 5.86
CA GLY A 10 -3.01 -1.64 5.64
C GLY A 10 -1.73 -2.21 6.21
N ILE A 11 -1.21 -3.23 5.54
CA ILE A 11 0.01 -3.94 5.94
C ILE A 11 1.13 -3.62 4.94
N ARG A 12 2.36 -3.59 5.44
CA ARG A 12 3.59 -3.35 4.66
C ARG A 12 4.35 -4.66 4.57
N PHE A 13 4.83 -4.98 3.38
CA PHE A 13 5.79 -6.04 3.12
C PHE A 13 7.02 -5.47 2.45
N GLU A 14 8.18 -5.97 2.84
CA GLU A 14 9.40 -5.82 2.06
C GLU A 14 9.30 -6.77 0.87
N VAL A 15 9.70 -6.28 -0.29
CA VAL A 15 9.67 -7.02 -1.55
C VAL A 15 11.09 -7.53 -1.80
N THR A 16 11.21 -8.84 -1.99
CA THR A 16 12.49 -9.46 -2.37
C THR A 16 12.65 -9.47 -3.89
N GLU A 17 13.86 -9.67 -4.39
CA GLU A 17 14.12 -9.82 -5.83
C GLU A 17 13.24 -10.92 -6.47
N ASP A 18 13.04 -12.03 -5.75
CA ASP A 18 12.22 -13.16 -6.20
C ASP A 18 10.74 -12.78 -6.37
N ASP A 19 10.26 -11.79 -5.62
CA ASP A 19 8.88 -11.32 -5.68
C ASP A 19 8.64 -10.38 -6.88
N ILE A 20 9.67 -9.67 -7.36
CA ILE A 20 9.55 -8.60 -8.37
C ILE A 20 8.85 -9.11 -9.63
N THR A 21 9.30 -10.24 -10.19
CA THR A 21 8.70 -10.80 -11.42
C THR A 21 7.22 -11.12 -11.23
N ALA A 22 6.82 -11.62 -10.06
CA ALA A 22 5.44 -11.93 -9.75
C ALA A 22 4.60 -10.67 -9.52
N LEU A 23 5.18 -9.61 -8.96
CA LEU A 23 4.52 -8.31 -8.77
C LEU A 23 4.28 -7.58 -10.10
N GLU A 24 5.29 -7.56 -10.98
CA GLU A 24 5.19 -7.01 -12.34
C GLU A 24 4.13 -7.74 -13.16
N SER A 25 4.13 -9.07 -13.08
CA SER A 25 3.15 -9.93 -13.76
C SER A 25 1.77 -9.95 -13.07
N ARG A 26 1.62 -9.29 -11.91
CA ARG A 26 0.41 -9.26 -11.07
C ARG A 26 -0.08 -10.65 -10.64
N THR A 27 0.83 -11.61 -10.52
CA THR A 27 0.59 -13.00 -10.11
C THR A 27 1.00 -13.28 -8.67
N HIS A 28 1.59 -12.31 -7.97
CA HIS A 28 2.00 -12.48 -6.58
C HIS A 28 0.83 -12.95 -5.68
N PRO A 29 0.96 -14.04 -4.91
CA PRO A 29 -0.15 -14.66 -4.17
C PRO A 29 -0.89 -13.69 -3.25
N LYS A 30 -0.18 -12.79 -2.57
CA LYS A 30 -0.80 -11.79 -1.69
C LYS A 30 -1.65 -10.77 -2.46
N ILE A 31 -1.29 -10.42 -3.69
CA ILE A 31 -2.09 -9.52 -4.54
C ILE A 31 -3.36 -10.23 -5.00
N LEU A 32 -3.24 -11.51 -5.39
CA LEU A 32 -4.40 -12.31 -5.79
C LEU A 32 -5.40 -12.42 -4.65
N ALA A 33 -4.92 -12.78 -3.45
CA ALA A 33 -5.74 -12.82 -2.24
C ALA A 33 -6.38 -11.45 -1.94
N ALA A 34 -5.61 -10.36 -1.94
CA ALA A 34 -6.14 -9.02 -1.71
C ALA A 34 -7.29 -8.66 -2.68
N LYS A 35 -7.15 -9.01 -3.96
CA LYS A 35 -8.18 -8.76 -4.98
C LYS A 35 -9.47 -9.55 -4.74
N GLU A 36 -9.38 -10.80 -4.26
CA GLU A 36 -10.56 -11.64 -3.96
C GLU A 36 -11.49 -11.00 -2.93
N VAL A 37 -10.94 -10.22 -2.00
CA VAL A 37 -11.70 -9.49 -0.98
C VAL A 37 -11.83 -7.99 -1.26
N GLY A 38 -11.47 -7.56 -2.47
CA GLY A 38 -11.60 -6.18 -2.92
C GLY A 38 -10.68 -5.18 -2.20
N LEU A 39 -9.56 -5.64 -1.64
CA LEU A 39 -8.50 -4.77 -1.14
C LEU A 39 -7.64 -4.24 -2.29
N GLU A 40 -7.11 -3.05 -2.07
CA GLU A 40 -6.16 -2.39 -2.95
C GLU A 40 -4.74 -2.79 -2.58
N TYR A 41 -3.81 -2.55 -3.51
CA TYR A 41 -2.39 -2.73 -3.27
C TYR A 41 -1.60 -1.62 -3.96
N TYR A 42 -0.41 -1.34 -3.43
CA TYR A 42 0.55 -0.44 -4.03
C TYR A 42 1.95 -1.03 -3.83
N TRP A 43 2.80 -1.04 -4.86
CA TRP A 43 4.19 -1.43 -4.68
C TRP A 43 5.10 -0.57 -5.57
N GLY A 44 6.35 -0.42 -5.15
CA GLY A 44 7.36 0.33 -5.89
C GLY A 44 8.67 0.39 -5.11
N ASN A 45 9.70 0.94 -5.75
CA ASN A 45 10.94 1.31 -5.08
C ASN A 45 10.74 2.66 -4.39
N PHE A 46 11.08 2.72 -3.11
CA PHE A 46 10.97 3.90 -2.26
C PHE A 46 12.32 4.48 -1.84
N ASP A 47 13.42 3.92 -2.31
CA ASP A 47 14.74 4.52 -2.19
C ASP A 47 15.28 4.81 -3.60
N SER A 48 16.12 5.84 -3.72
CA SER A 48 16.77 6.21 -4.98
C SER A 48 18.00 7.03 -4.64
N PRO A 49 19.21 6.62 -5.07
CA PRO A 49 19.50 5.62 -6.10
C PRO A 49 19.51 4.15 -5.63
N ASP A 50 19.33 3.90 -4.33
CA ASP A 50 19.33 2.55 -3.77
C ASP A 50 17.99 1.81 -4.01
N GLU A 51 17.91 0.53 -3.64
CA GLU A 51 16.70 -0.28 -3.83
C GLU A 51 16.01 -0.58 -2.49
N GLU A 52 14.87 0.05 -2.24
CA GLU A 52 13.92 -0.33 -1.18
C GLU A 52 12.54 -0.60 -1.79
N TYR A 53 12.36 -1.81 -2.32
CA TYR A 53 11.05 -2.23 -2.81
C TYR A 53 10.11 -2.58 -1.66
N VAL A 54 8.95 -1.92 -1.65
CA VAL A 54 7.91 -2.11 -0.64
C VAL A 54 6.57 -2.34 -1.31
N MET A 55 5.78 -3.25 -0.74
CA MET A 55 4.40 -3.50 -1.11
C MET A 55 3.46 -3.21 0.06
N PHE A 56 2.34 -2.57 -0.23
CA PHE A 56 1.23 -2.34 0.68
C PHE A 56 -0.01 -3.11 0.20
N ILE A 57 -0.78 -3.67 1.14
CA ILE A 57 -2.09 -4.29 0.89
C ILE A 57 -3.11 -3.74 1.89
N GLY A 58 -4.28 -3.31 1.41
CA GLY A 58 -5.27 -2.63 2.23
C GLY A 58 -6.09 -1.60 1.44
N LYS A 59 -5.99 -0.33 1.82
CA LYS A 59 -6.65 0.81 1.17
C LYS A 59 -5.64 1.91 0.84
N LEU A 60 -5.51 2.27 -0.44
CA LEU A 60 -4.81 3.47 -0.85
C LEU A 60 -5.67 4.67 -0.47
N ILE A 61 -5.17 5.46 0.46
CA ILE A 61 -5.83 6.71 0.87
C ILE A 61 -5.56 7.79 -0.17
N GLY A 62 -4.32 7.86 -0.66
CA GLY A 62 -3.95 8.75 -1.74
C GLY A 62 -2.46 8.95 -1.86
N LYS A 63 -2.07 9.94 -2.67
CA LYS A 63 -0.70 10.35 -2.90
C LYS A 63 -0.56 11.85 -2.65
N ILE A 64 0.51 12.27 -1.98
CA ILE A 64 0.82 13.67 -1.71
C ILE A 64 2.08 14.05 -2.46
N GLY A 65 2.00 14.95 -3.42
CA GLY A 65 3.11 15.30 -4.29
C GLY A 65 2.81 16.54 -5.13
N VAL A 66 3.79 17.02 -5.87
CA VAL A 66 3.64 18.21 -6.74
C VAL A 66 2.57 17.99 -7.81
N GLU A 67 2.48 16.76 -8.32
CA GLU A 67 1.52 16.34 -9.34
C GLU A 67 0.27 15.66 -8.77
N ASP A 68 0.27 15.35 -7.46
CA ASP A 68 -0.83 14.69 -6.78
C ASP A 68 -1.59 15.69 -5.86
N HIS A 69 -2.17 15.20 -4.77
CA HIS A 69 -2.82 16.05 -3.79
C HIS A 69 -1.79 16.83 -2.98
N ARG A 70 -2.17 18.05 -2.57
CA ARG A 70 -1.36 18.88 -1.66
C ARG A 70 -1.63 18.59 -0.20
N GLU A 71 -2.84 18.13 0.09
CA GLU A 71 -3.29 17.75 1.42
C GLU A 71 -4.44 16.74 1.34
N PHE A 72 -4.61 16.01 2.43
CA PHE A 72 -5.82 15.24 2.70
C PHE A 72 -6.32 15.58 4.10
N GLN A 73 -7.64 15.57 4.26
CA GLN A 73 -8.27 15.75 5.55
C GLN A 73 -9.23 14.59 5.76
N PHE A 74 -9.15 13.96 6.94
CA PHE A 74 -10.03 12.88 7.34
C PHE A 74 -10.62 13.18 8.69
N LYS A 75 -11.91 12.90 8.84
CA LYS A 75 -12.55 12.75 10.13
C LYS A 75 -12.05 11.46 10.77
N ALA A 76 -11.99 11.45 12.11
CA ALA A 76 -11.64 10.25 12.86
C ALA A 76 -12.56 9.05 12.51
N THR A 77 -13.83 9.32 12.19
CA THR A 77 -14.79 8.30 11.77
C THR A 77 -14.40 7.64 10.45
N GLU A 78 -13.88 8.41 9.48
CA GLU A 78 -13.47 7.87 8.17
C GLU A 78 -12.25 6.94 8.32
N ILE A 79 -11.29 7.31 9.18
CA ILE A 79 -10.14 6.44 9.48
C ILE A 79 -10.59 5.15 10.18
N THR A 80 -11.54 5.24 11.10
CA THR A 80 -12.08 4.07 11.81
C THR A 80 -12.86 3.14 10.86
N GLU A 81 -13.60 3.70 9.91
CA GLU A 81 -14.31 2.95 8.87
C GLU A 81 -13.33 2.22 7.94
N ILE A 82 -12.25 2.90 7.52
CA ILE A 82 -11.17 2.28 6.73
C ILE A 82 -10.51 1.16 7.53
N GLU A 83 -10.18 1.39 8.80
CA GLU A 83 -9.60 0.37 9.68
C GLU A 83 -10.45 -0.89 9.74
N LYS A 84 -11.74 -0.72 10.02
CA LYS A 84 -12.66 -1.85 10.13
C LYS A 84 -12.78 -2.60 8.81
N LEU A 85 -12.96 -1.88 7.70
CA LEU A 85 -13.05 -2.46 6.36
C LEU A 85 -11.81 -3.28 6.02
N VAL A 86 -10.63 -2.71 6.22
CA VAL A 86 -9.35 -3.35 5.89
C VAL A 86 -9.12 -4.56 6.79
N SER A 87 -9.34 -4.42 8.10
CA SER A 87 -9.17 -5.52 9.07
C SER A 87 -10.09 -6.70 8.78
N ASP A 88 -11.36 -6.45 8.47
CA ASP A 88 -12.34 -7.49 8.18
C ASP A 88 -11.97 -8.26 6.91
N ARG A 89 -11.48 -7.56 5.88
CA ARG A 89 -11.07 -8.16 4.59
C ARG A 89 -9.75 -8.92 4.69
N LEU A 90 -8.77 -8.38 5.40
CA LEU A 90 -7.49 -9.09 5.63
C LEU A 90 -7.72 -10.43 6.34
N ARG A 91 -8.63 -10.46 7.33
CA ARG A 91 -9.01 -11.70 8.03
C ARG A 91 -9.67 -12.72 7.11
N GLN A 92 -10.47 -12.29 6.14
CA GLN A 92 -11.13 -13.20 5.18
C GLN A 92 -10.13 -13.97 4.32
N VAL A 93 -8.94 -13.41 4.08
CA VAL A 93 -7.84 -14.06 3.33
C VAL A 93 -6.75 -14.65 4.23
N GLY A 94 -7.02 -14.78 5.52
CA GLY A 94 -6.09 -15.39 6.48
C GLY A 94 -4.86 -14.54 6.82
N ILE A 95 -4.87 -13.26 6.48
CA ILE A 95 -3.81 -12.32 6.85
C ILE A 95 -4.12 -11.76 8.24
N VAL A 96 -3.21 -11.96 9.19
CA VAL A 96 -3.39 -11.63 10.62
C VAL A 96 -2.46 -10.50 11.09
N GLU A 97 -1.60 -10.02 10.19
CA GLU A 97 -0.71 -8.90 10.42
C GLU A 97 -1.50 -7.63 10.80
N LYS A 98 -0.96 -6.88 11.76
CA LYS A 98 -1.61 -5.66 12.24
C LYS A 98 -1.55 -4.58 11.16
N SER A 99 -2.71 -4.16 10.67
CA SER A 99 -2.81 -3.01 9.78
C SER A 99 -2.59 -1.69 10.52
N CYS A 100 -1.97 -0.73 9.85
CA CYS A 100 -1.81 0.63 10.34
C CYS A 100 -1.80 1.63 9.18
N LEU A 101 -1.80 2.92 9.53
CA LEU A 101 -1.65 4.01 8.58
C LEU A 101 -0.17 4.22 8.24
N HIS A 102 0.16 4.10 6.97
CA HIS A 102 1.49 4.27 6.41
C HIS A 102 1.57 5.59 5.64
N PHE A 103 2.70 6.27 5.84
CA PHE A 103 3.14 7.41 5.04
C PHE A 103 4.54 7.09 4.57
N LYS A 104 4.74 6.92 3.27
CA LYS A 104 6.06 6.62 2.74
C LYS A 104 6.39 7.51 1.56
N TYR A 105 7.44 8.30 1.71
CA TYR A 105 7.99 9.14 0.65
C TYR A 105 8.65 8.26 -0.40
N GLN A 106 8.27 8.49 -1.65
CA GLN A 106 8.85 7.87 -2.82
C GLN A 106 9.58 8.97 -3.61
N PRO A 107 10.91 8.88 -3.74
CA PRO A 107 11.70 9.85 -4.48
C PRO A 107 11.37 9.81 -5.97
N ASP A 108 11.77 10.86 -6.68
CA ASP A 108 11.75 10.84 -8.14
C ASP A 108 12.77 9.80 -8.65
N GLN A 109 12.38 9.11 -9.72
CA GLN A 109 13.19 8.13 -10.45
C GLN A 109 13.49 8.66 -11.84
#